data_AF-A0A925L3P2-F1
#
_entry.id   AF-A0A925L3P2-F1
#
_cell.length_a   1.000
_cell.length_b   1.000
_cell.length_c   1.000
_cell.angle_alpha   90.00
_cell.angle_beta   90.00
_cell.angle_gamma   90.00
#
_symmetry.space_group_name_H-M   'P 1'
#
loop_
_entity.id
_entity.type
_entity.pdbx_description
1 polymer ?
#
loop_
_entity_poly.entity_id
_entity_poly.type
_entity_poly.pdbx_seq_one_letter_code
_entity_poly.pdbx_strand_id
1 'polypeptide(L)'
;MGYVHFNLVNSGDCGGMAPAALPGGGFGVAAVPAGLPAAPGTYIIVNTATHNRYVGISGNLFNRFNTGRLPTITEMGFPAATMQNIWVTWGETHVRDTAPALFPGALLVAPTPGFAIVAPAPPAAFTTLIDGVAVNLEQLLIRFVLTQLGAGGTVSNNAMAFAAYVNPTPNPILVQLSWGVIGLFGAGNHQAVWPVGGGGW
;
A
#
# COMPACT_ATOMS: atom_id res chain seq x y z
N MET A 1 21.72 6.41 -8.33
CA MET A 1 20.34 6.79 -7.94
C MET A 1 19.58 5.50 -7.76
N GLY A 2 19.28 5.18 -6.51
CA GLY A 2 18.46 4.01 -6.18
C GLY A 2 17.04 4.16 -6.68
N TYR A 3 16.31 3.05 -6.70
CA TYR A 3 14.95 2.99 -7.18
C TYR A 3 14.10 2.05 -6.31
N VAL A 4 12.92 2.52 -5.96
CA VAL A 4 11.91 1.79 -5.20
C VAL A 4 10.58 1.89 -5.95
N HIS A 5 9.97 0.75 -6.24
CA HIS A 5 8.64 0.65 -6.84
C HIS A 5 7.71 -0.12 -5.92
N PHE A 6 6.69 0.58 -5.42
CA PHE A 6 5.55 -0.04 -4.75
C PHE A 6 4.53 -0.42 -5.82
N ASN A 7 4.56 -1.69 -6.24
CA ASN A 7 3.73 -2.22 -7.31
C ASN A 7 2.43 -2.83 -6.74
N LEU A 8 1.42 -1.99 -6.51
CA LEU A 8 0.15 -2.37 -5.88
C LEU A 8 -0.97 -2.55 -6.90
N VAL A 9 -0.70 -3.15 -8.06
CA VAL A 9 -1.66 -3.20 -9.19
C VAL A 9 -2.90 -4.07 -8.96
N ASN A 10 -2.94 -4.88 -7.90
CA ASN A 10 -4.11 -5.66 -7.53
C ASN A 10 -4.99 -4.85 -6.58
N SER A 11 -6.31 -4.96 -6.72
CA SER A 11 -7.26 -4.21 -5.89
C SER A 11 -8.62 -4.90 -5.75
N GLY A 12 -9.38 -4.47 -4.76
CA GLY A 12 -10.74 -4.95 -4.48
C GLY A 12 -11.43 -4.10 -3.41
N ASP A 13 -12.76 -4.09 -3.43
CA ASP A 13 -13.57 -3.47 -2.39
C ASP A 13 -13.68 -4.37 -1.15
N CYS A 14 -13.94 -3.74 -0.01
CA CYS A 14 -14.14 -4.43 1.25
C CYS A 14 -15.63 -4.72 1.54
N GLY A 15 -16.53 -4.55 0.58
CA GLY A 15 -17.98 -4.72 0.76
C GLY A 15 -18.36 -6.12 1.25
N GLY A 16 -17.66 -7.16 0.79
CA GLY A 16 -17.84 -8.53 1.26
C GLY A 16 -17.52 -8.75 2.75
N MET A 17 -16.79 -7.82 3.38
CA MET A 17 -16.39 -7.93 4.79
C MET A 17 -17.52 -7.58 5.77
N ALA A 18 -18.60 -6.96 5.27
CA ALA A 18 -19.80 -6.65 6.04
C ALA A 18 -21.04 -7.13 5.28
N PRO A 19 -21.38 -8.43 5.37
CA PRO A 19 -22.48 -9.00 4.61
C PRO A 19 -23.82 -8.36 5.03
N ALA A 20 -24.68 -8.10 4.05
CA ALA A 20 -26.01 -7.58 4.32
C ALA A 20 -26.87 -8.58 5.11
N ALA A 21 -27.84 -8.05 5.87
CA ALA A 21 -28.88 -8.87 6.46
C ALA A 21 -29.67 -9.57 5.34
N LEU A 22 -29.96 -10.85 5.54
CA LEU A 22 -30.74 -11.66 4.63
C LEU A 22 -32.23 -11.59 4.99
N PRO A 23 -33.14 -11.68 4.01
CA PRO A 23 -34.56 -11.88 4.27
C PRO A 23 -34.76 -13.08 5.20
N GLY A 24 -35.50 -12.91 6.29
CA GLY A 24 -35.74 -13.97 7.28
C GLY A 24 -34.83 -13.96 8.52
N GLY A 25 -33.98 -12.94 8.71
CA GLY A 25 -33.34 -12.68 10.00
C GLY A 25 -31.93 -13.27 10.20
N GLY A 26 -31.19 -13.49 9.12
CA GLY A 26 -29.78 -13.93 9.16
C GLY A 26 -28.82 -12.91 8.53
N PHE A 27 -27.53 -13.25 8.47
CA PHE A 27 -26.51 -12.49 7.76
C PHE A 27 -25.87 -13.36 6.67
N GLY A 28 -25.42 -12.73 5.59
CA GLY A 28 -24.59 -13.41 4.59
C GLY A 28 -23.23 -13.85 5.16
N VAL A 29 -22.45 -14.57 4.36
CA VAL A 29 -21.08 -14.97 4.75
C VAL A 29 -20.13 -13.80 4.52
N ALA A 30 -19.43 -13.39 5.58
CA ALA A 30 -18.40 -12.36 5.47
C ALA A 30 -17.15 -12.93 4.76
N ALA A 31 -16.58 -12.15 3.86
CA ALA A 31 -15.42 -12.54 3.07
C ALA A 31 -14.43 -11.38 2.92
N VAL A 32 -13.14 -11.70 2.84
CA VAL A 32 -12.10 -10.73 2.49
C VAL A 32 -12.20 -10.33 1.01
N PRO A 33 -11.61 -9.18 0.61
CA PRO A 33 -11.49 -8.80 -0.80
C PRO A 33 -10.94 -9.95 -1.67
N ALA A 34 -11.60 -10.19 -2.80
CA ALA A 34 -11.24 -11.27 -3.71
C ALA A 34 -9.81 -11.09 -4.25
N GLY A 35 -9.08 -12.19 -4.41
CA GLY A 35 -7.72 -12.18 -4.95
C GLY A 35 -6.63 -11.75 -3.95
N LEU A 36 -6.96 -11.49 -2.68
CA LEU A 36 -5.94 -11.27 -1.64
C LEU A 36 -5.07 -12.53 -1.47
N PRO A 37 -3.75 -12.43 -1.69
CA PRO A 37 -2.88 -13.60 -1.66
C PRO A 37 -2.50 -13.97 -0.22
N ALA A 38 -2.27 -15.27 0.02
CA ALA A 38 -1.65 -15.77 1.25
C ALA A 38 -0.12 -15.58 1.21
N ALA A 39 0.34 -14.37 0.92
CA ALA A 39 1.75 -14.02 0.73
C ALA A 39 2.10 -12.69 1.41
N PRO A 40 3.39 -12.42 1.70
CA PRO A 40 3.83 -11.12 2.15
C PRO A 40 3.52 -10.02 1.14
N GLY A 41 3.29 -8.80 1.61
CA GLY A 41 3.14 -7.66 0.72
C GLY A 41 2.83 -6.35 1.41
N THR A 42 2.80 -5.30 0.60
CA THR A 42 2.38 -3.96 0.96
C THR A 42 0.95 -3.73 0.49
N TYR A 43 0.21 -2.88 1.21
CA TYR A 43 -1.15 -2.53 0.84
C TYR A 43 -1.50 -1.10 1.26
N ILE A 44 -2.42 -0.49 0.51
CA ILE A 44 -3.05 0.78 0.86
C ILE A 44 -4.56 0.56 0.88
N ILE A 45 -5.19 0.89 2.00
CA ILE A 45 -6.64 0.98 2.14
C ILE A 45 -7.03 2.44 1.90
N VAL A 46 -8.05 2.66 1.07
CA VAL A 46 -8.59 3.98 0.75
C VAL A 46 -10.08 3.97 1.01
N ASN A 47 -10.57 4.92 1.79
CA ASN A 47 -11.98 5.28 1.80
C ASN A 47 -12.22 6.27 0.66
N THR A 48 -12.92 5.83 -0.38
CA THR A 48 -13.20 6.62 -1.59
C THR A 48 -14.19 7.76 -1.34
N ALA A 49 -14.98 7.71 -0.27
CA ALA A 49 -15.90 8.78 0.10
C ALA A 49 -15.21 9.89 0.90
N THR A 50 -14.31 9.55 1.82
CA THR A 50 -13.64 10.53 2.70
C THR A 50 -12.21 10.85 2.31
N HIS A 51 -11.63 10.12 1.35
CA HIS A 51 -10.22 10.18 0.97
C HIS A 51 -9.26 9.86 2.13
N ASN A 52 -9.73 9.16 3.18
CA ASN A 52 -8.87 8.63 4.23
C ASN A 52 -8.06 7.46 3.69
N ARG A 53 -6.79 7.38 4.09
CA ARG A 53 -5.88 6.35 3.61
C ARG A 53 -5.19 5.66 4.78
N TYR A 54 -4.93 4.37 4.63
CA TYR A 54 -4.10 3.61 5.56
C TYR A 54 -3.09 2.83 4.75
N VAL A 55 -1.81 3.00 5.08
CA VAL A 55 -0.71 2.22 4.49
C VAL A 55 -0.30 1.16 5.49
N GLY A 56 -0.11 -0.07 5.02
CA GLY A 56 0.39 -1.14 5.87
C GLY A 56 1.20 -2.19 5.13
N ILE A 57 1.86 -3.00 5.94
CA ILE A 57 2.65 -4.16 5.52
C ILE A 57 2.10 -5.44 6.17
N SER A 58 2.35 -6.59 5.56
CA SER A 58 2.02 -7.89 6.16
C SER A 58 2.94 -9.00 5.66
N GLY A 59 3.32 -9.94 6.54
CA GLY A 59 3.95 -11.20 6.11
C GLY A 59 2.97 -12.20 5.49
N ASN A 60 1.65 -11.94 5.60
CA ASN A 60 0.59 -12.68 4.93
C ASN A 60 -0.63 -11.78 4.78
N LEU A 61 -0.87 -11.28 3.56
CA LEU A 61 -1.97 -10.34 3.26
C LEU A 61 -3.33 -10.97 3.57
N PHE A 62 -3.58 -12.20 3.09
CA PHE A 62 -4.82 -12.91 3.36
C PHE A 62 -5.11 -13.01 4.86
N ASN A 63 -4.16 -13.52 5.67
CA ASN A 63 -4.36 -13.65 7.13
C ASN A 63 -4.55 -12.29 7.79
N ARG A 64 -3.81 -11.25 7.39
CA ARG A 64 -3.98 -9.90 7.94
C ARG A 64 -5.41 -9.38 7.81
N PHE A 65 -6.05 -9.66 6.67
CA PHE A 65 -7.45 -9.30 6.46
C PHE A 65 -8.40 -10.30 7.11
N ASN A 66 -8.18 -11.60 6.92
CA ASN A 66 -9.10 -12.66 7.32
C ASN A 66 -9.17 -12.86 8.84
N THR A 67 -8.05 -12.81 9.54
CA THR A 67 -8.00 -13.04 11.00
C THR A 67 -7.88 -11.75 11.80
N GLY A 68 -7.42 -10.67 11.18
CA GLY A 68 -7.28 -9.36 11.83
C GLY A 68 -8.46 -8.44 11.61
N ARG A 69 -8.73 -8.06 10.35
CA ARG A 69 -9.67 -6.97 10.02
C ARG A 69 -11.12 -7.45 9.89
N LEU A 70 -11.34 -8.60 9.26
CA LEU A 70 -12.66 -9.17 8.98
C LEU A 70 -13.47 -9.42 10.26
N PRO A 71 -12.91 -10.03 11.33
CA PRO A 71 -13.66 -10.21 12.57
C PRO A 71 -14.04 -8.86 13.18
N THR A 72 -13.11 -7.90 13.27
CA THR A 72 -13.39 -6.56 13.80
C THR A 72 -14.49 -5.84 13.03
N ILE A 73 -14.47 -5.90 11.69
CA ILE A 73 -15.50 -5.26 10.86
C ILE A 73 -16.87 -5.91 11.12
N THR A 74 -16.89 -7.23 11.26
CA THR A 74 -18.11 -8.01 11.50
C THR A 74 -18.66 -7.74 12.91
N GLU A 75 -17.82 -7.80 13.93
CA GLU A 75 -18.16 -7.60 15.35
C GLU A 75 -18.64 -6.17 15.65
N MET A 76 -18.02 -5.18 15.02
CA MET A 76 -18.39 -3.77 15.20
C MET A 76 -19.62 -3.36 14.38
N GLY A 77 -20.15 -4.25 13.53
CA GLY A 77 -21.39 -4.03 12.80
C GLY A 77 -21.32 -2.91 11.76
N PHE A 78 -20.20 -2.79 11.04
CA PHE A 78 -20.10 -1.78 9.98
C PHE A 78 -21.15 -2.01 8.88
N PRO A 79 -21.79 -0.95 8.34
CA PRO A 79 -22.75 -1.10 7.25
C PRO A 79 -22.07 -1.57 5.95
N ALA A 80 -22.73 -2.48 5.21
CA ALA A 80 -22.26 -2.95 3.89
C ALA A 80 -22.00 -1.79 2.91
N ALA A 81 -22.90 -0.81 2.86
CA ALA A 81 -22.76 0.39 2.03
C ALA A 81 -21.54 1.23 2.40
N THR A 82 -21.15 1.28 3.68
CA THR A 82 -19.92 1.94 4.11
C THR A 82 -18.70 1.17 3.62
N MET A 83 -18.72 -0.17 3.76
CA MET A 83 -17.60 -1.02 3.36
C MET A 83 -17.38 -1.05 1.84
N GLN A 84 -18.43 -0.86 1.03
CA GLN A 84 -18.32 -0.71 -0.43
C GLN A 84 -17.52 0.53 -0.87
N ASN A 85 -17.44 1.56 -0.02
CA ASN A 85 -16.62 2.74 -0.26
C ASN A 85 -15.16 2.54 0.18
N ILE A 86 -14.86 1.45 0.89
CA ILE A 86 -13.51 1.13 1.34
C ILE A 86 -12.89 0.14 0.38
N TRP A 87 -11.78 0.54 -0.22
CA TRP A 87 -11.04 -0.26 -1.17
C TRP A 87 -9.64 -0.54 -0.65
N VAL A 88 -9.07 -1.65 -1.06
CA VAL A 88 -7.67 -1.97 -0.82
C VAL A 88 -6.97 -2.23 -2.15
N THR A 89 -5.74 -1.73 -2.26
CA THR A 89 -4.80 -2.05 -3.34
C THR A 89 -3.57 -2.69 -2.70
N TRP A 90 -3.04 -3.77 -3.29
CA TRP A 90 -1.96 -4.56 -2.71
C TRP A 90 -0.99 -5.10 -3.77
N GLY A 91 0.20 -5.47 -3.31
CA GLY A 91 1.18 -6.12 -4.15
C GLY A 91 2.56 -6.15 -3.51
N GLU A 92 3.58 -5.97 -4.34
CA GLU A 92 4.97 -6.19 -3.99
C GLU A 92 5.76 -4.89 -3.99
N THR A 93 6.92 -4.90 -3.32
CA THR A 93 7.88 -3.79 -3.38
C THR A 93 9.12 -4.27 -4.11
N HIS A 94 9.45 -3.58 -5.19
CA HIS A 94 10.61 -3.88 -6.03
C HIS A 94 11.68 -2.80 -5.81
N VAL A 95 12.94 -3.20 -5.69
CA VAL A 95 14.05 -2.27 -5.43
C VAL A 95 15.24 -2.55 -6.32
N ARG A 96 16.05 -1.51 -6.55
CA ARG A 96 17.28 -1.58 -7.35
C ARG A 96 18.21 -0.41 -7.00
N ASP A 97 19.53 -0.63 -7.02
CA ASP A 97 20.54 0.43 -6.78
C ASP A 97 20.69 1.43 -7.94
N THR A 98 20.20 1.06 -9.12
CA THR A 98 20.22 1.89 -10.32
C THR A 98 18.83 2.02 -10.89
N ALA A 99 18.30 3.24 -10.93
CA ALA A 99 17.03 3.53 -11.56
C ALA A 99 17.02 3.06 -13.03
N PRO A 100 15.94 2.38 -13.48
CA PRO A 100 15.79 2.05 -14.89
C PRO A 100 15.72 3.35 -15.71
N ALA A 101 16.07 3.27 -16.99
CA ALA A 101 15.81 4.37 -17.91
C ALA A 101 14.31 4.71 -17.86
N LEU A 102 13.99 5.90 -17.34
CA LEU A 102 12.61 6.37 -17.18
C LEU A 102 12.00 6.54 -18.57
N PHE A 103 11.08 5.65 -18.94
CA PHE A 103 10.19 5.90 -20.07
C PHE A 103 8.94 6.60 -19.52
N PRO A 104 8.61 7.82 -19.98
CA PRO A 104 7.38 8.50 -19.56
C PRO A 104 6.17 7.61 -19.88
N GLY A 105 5.40 7.26 -18.85
CA GLY A 105 4.14 6.51 -19.01
C GLY A 105 4.24 4.99 -19.01
N ALA A 106 5.43 4.39 -18.86
CA ALA A 106 5.54 2.95 -18.72
C ALA A 106 5.15 2.52 -17.30
N LEU A 107 3.98 1.88 -17.15
CA LEU A 107 3.72 1.02 -15.99
C LEU A 107 4.75 -0.11 -16.06
N LEU A 108 5.72 -0.14 -15.14
CA LEU A 108 6.58 -1.31 -14.97
C LEU A 108 5.75 -2.41 -14.30
N VAL A 109 4.92 -3.10 -15.08
CA VAL A 109 3.97 -4.11 -14.56
C VAL A 109 4.71 -5.42 -14.19
N ALA A 110 5.94 -5.62 -14.66
CA ALA A 110 6.70 -6.85 -14.43
C ALA A 110 8.10 -6.56 -13.88
N PRO A 111 8.64 -7.42 -12.99
CA PRO A 111 10.03 -7.34 -12.59
C PRO A 111 10.91 -7.50 -13.83
N THR A 112 11.53 -6.41 -14.26
CA THR A 112 12.57 -6.47 -15.29
C THR A 112 13.86 -7.01 -14.66
N PRO A 113 14.80 -7.58 -15.45
CA PRO A 113 16.08 -8.03 -14.92
C PRO A 113 16.78 -6.92 -14.13
N GLY A 114 17.23 -7.25 -12.91
CA GLY A 114 17.91 -6.33 -11.99
C GLY A 114 17.05 -5.79 -10.85
N PHE A 115 15.77 -6.18 -10.76
CA PHE A 115 14.92 -5.90 -9.61
C PHE A 115 15.04 -6.97 -8.52
N ALA A 116 15.21 -6.52 -7.28
CA ALA A 116 15.00 -7.35 -6.10
C ALA A 116 13.58 -7.13 -5.55
N ILE A 117 12.87 -8.22 -5.24
CA ILE A 117 11.59 -8.14 -4.54
C ILE A 117 11.86 -8.16 -3.04
N VAL A 118 11.36 -7.15 -2.32
CA VAL A 118 11.49 -7.07 -0.86
C VAL A 118 10.14 -7.39 -0.23
N ALA A 119 10.11 -8.48 0.53
CA ALA A 119 8.93 -8.93 1.26
C ALA A 119 8.95 -8.42 2.71
N PRO A 120 7.87 -7.81 3.21
CA PRO A 120 7.78 -7.46 4.62
C PRO A 120 7.66 -8.70 5.50
N ALA A 121 8.36 -8.71 6.63
CA ALA A 121 8.33 -9.81 7.61
C ALA A 121 8.09 -9.28 9.04
N PRO A 122 6.89 -8.76 9.36
CA PRO A 122 6.57 -8.30 10.71
C PRO A 122 6.81 -9.40 11.76
N PRO A 123 7.28 -9.07 12.98
CA PRO A 123 7.40 -7.72 13.53
C PRO A 123 8.69 -6.98 13.14
N ALA A 124 9.56 -7.56 12.31
CA ALA A 124 10.76 -6.87 11.84
C ALA A 124 10.40 -5.65 10.99
N ALA A 125 11.21 -4.61 11.08
CA ALA A 125 11.06 -3.41 10.28
C ALA A 125 11.16 -3.75 8.78
N PHE A 126 10.29 -3.16 7.97
CA PHE A 126 10.33 -3.37 6.52
C PHE A 126 11.43 -2.51 5.89
N THR A 127 12.65 -3.05 5.89
CA THR A 127 13.84 -2.38 5.40
C THR A 127 14.51 -3.15 4.28
N THR A 128 15.31 -2.46 3.47
CA THR A 128 16.22 -3.09 2.50
C THR A 128 17.47 -2.24 2.34
N LEU A 129 18.49 -2.78 1.67
CA LEU A 129 19.68 -2.02 1.29
C LEU A 129 19.46 -1.34 -0.07
N ILE A 130 19.76 -0.05 -0.13
CA ILE A 130 19.87 0.73 -1.37
C ILE A 130 21.20 1.46 -1.30
N ASP A 131 22.05 1.28 -2.31
CA ASP A 131 23.42 1.81 -2.33
C ASP A 131 24.22 1.42 -1.05
N GLY A 132 23.97 0.21 -0.53
CA GLY A 132 24.60 -0.30 0.69
C GLY A 132 24.09 0.29 2.01
N VAL A 133 23.08 1.15 1.99
CA VAL A 133 22.49 1.79 3.18
C VAL A 133 21.08 1.27 3.43
N ALA A 134 20.75 0.98 4.69
CA ALA A 134 19.41 0.53 5.08
C ALA A 134 18.37 1.63 4.92
N VAL A 135 17.30 1.33 4.18
CA VAL A 135 16.16 2.20 3.89
C VAL A 135 14.89 1.58 4.46
N ASN A 136 14.14 2.34 5.26
CA ASN A 136 12.80 1.95 5.73
C ASN A 136 11.74 2.18 4.64
N LEU A 137 11.27 1.10 4.04
CA LEU A 137 10.34 1.12 2.91
C LEU A 137 8.91 1.45 3.34
N GLU A 138 8.49 1.05 4.55
CA GLU A 138 7.15 1.38 5.06
C GLU A 138 7.02 2.88 5.31
N GLN A 139 8.02 3.49 5.97
CA GLN A 139 8.03 4.93 6.21
C GLN A 139 8.14 5.72 4.90
N LEU A 140 8.94 5.24 3.94
CA LEU A 140 9.07 5.85 2.62
C LEU A 140 7.73 5.83 1.87
N LEU A 141 7.00 4.71 1.87
CA LEU A 141 5.68 4.63 1.24
C LEU A 141 4.67 5.57 1.89
N ILE A 142 4.63 5.62 3.23
CA ILE A 142 3.74 6.53 3.97
C ILE A 142 4.01 7.98 3.57
N ARG A 143 5.28 8.38 3.50
CA ARG A 143 5.67 9.73 3.08
C ARG A 143 5.43 10.00 1.61
N PHE A 144 5.61 9.01 0.75
CA PHE A 144 5.24 9.12 -0.65
C PHE A 144 3.76 9.44 -0.82
N VAL A 145 2.89 8.66 -0.17
CA VAL A 145 1.44 8.86 -0.23
C VAL A 145 1.05 10.24 0.28
N LEU A 146 1.62 10.69 1.41
CA LEU A 146 1.32 11.99 2.00
C LEU A 146 1.72 13.17 1.11
N THR A 147 2.93 13.14 0.56
CA THR A 147 3.50 14.28 -0.19
C THR A 147 3.03 14.33 -1.63
N GLN A 148 2.83 13.16 -2.27
CA GLN A 148 2.53 13.08 -3.70
C GLN A 148 1.04 12.93 -4.00
N LEU A 149 0.29 12.22 -3.14
CA LEU A 149 -1.16 12.03 -3.32
C LEU A 149 -1.98 12.95 -2.39
N GLY A 150 -1.29 13.80 -1.63
CA GLY A 150 -1.84 14.65 -0.58
C GLY A 150 -2.26 13.86 0.67
N ALA A 151 -2.54 14.57 1.77
CA ALA A 151 -3.10 13.93 2.97
C ALA A 151 -4.50 13.34 2.73
N GLY A 152 -5.23 13.86 1.73
CA GLY A 152 -6.66 13.56 1.54
C GLY A 152 -7.43 14.01 2.78
N GLY A 153 -7.89 13.04 3.58
CA GLY A 153 -8.40 13.26 4.94
C GLY A 153 -7.33 12.95 6.02
N THR A 154 -7.26 11.69 6.48
CA THR A 154 -6.27 11.22 7.48
C THR A 154 -5.46 10.02 7.00
N VAL A 155 -4.17 9.97 7.36
CA VAL A 155 -3.31 8.78 7.20
C VAL A 155 -3.08 8.13 8.57
N SER A 156 -3.65 6.96 8.80
CA SER A 156 -3.80 6.40 10.16
C SER A 156 -2.63 5.56 10.69
N ASN A 157 -1.52 5.41 9.93
CA ASN A 157 -0.26 4.88 10.48
C ASN A 157 0.63 6.02 11.03
N ASN A 158 0.09 6.75 12.02
CA ASN A 158 0.63 8.03 12.47
C ASN A 158 2.00 7.96 13.14
N ALA A 159 2.41 6.80 13.65
CA ALA A 159 3.72 6.63 14.29
C ALA A 159 4.87 6.92 13.31
N MET A 160 4.73 6.50 12.04
CA MET A 160 5.72 6.77 10.99
C MET A 160 5.37 8.01 10.14
N ALA A 161 4.13 8.49 10.21
CA ALA A 161 3.66 9.69 9.50
C ALA A 161 4.03 11.01 10.20
N PHE A 162 4.50 10.99 11.45
CA PHE A 162 4.84 12.22 12.19
C PHE A 162 6.22 12.79 11.80
N ALA A 163 7.25 11.95 11.69
CA ALA A 163 8.63 12.39 11.40
C ALA A 163 8.95 12.37 9.89
N ALA A 164 9.54 13.44 9.36
CA ALA A 164 9.95 13.51 7.96
C ALA A 164 10.83 12.30 7.61
N TYR A 165 10.65 11.74 6.42
CA TYR A 165 11.57 10.70 5.93
C TYR A 165 12.79 11.37 5.33
N VAL A 166 13.95 11.15 5.94
CA VAL A 166 15.25 11.60 5.43
C VAL A 166 15.88 10.47 4.64
N ASN A 167 16.19 10.72 3.36
CA ASN A 167 16.92 9.76 2.55
C ASN A 167 18.34 9.55 3.12
N PRO A 168 18.68 8.35 3.65
CA PRO A 168 19.98 8.09 4.27
C PRO A 168 21.06 7.68 3.26
N THR A 169 20.69 7.44 2.01
CA THR A 169 21.60 6.93 0.98
C THR A 169 22.48 8.06 0.42
N PRO A 170 23.66 7.75 -0.14
CA PRO A 170 24.55 8.75 -0.73
C PRO A 170 24.03 9.33 -2.06
N ASN A 171 22.98 8.74 -2.65
CA ASN A 171 22.38 9.20 -3.91
C ASN A 171 20.87 9.46 -3.76
N PRO A 172 20.23 10.21 -4.67
CA PRO A 172 18.78 10.29 -4.68
C PRO A 172 18.14 8.91 -4.86
N ILE A 173 16.92 8.75 -4.33
CA ILE A 173 16.07 7.58 -4.57
C ILE A 173 14.91 8.02 -5.45
N LEU A 174 14.71 7.37 -6.59
CA LEU A 174 13.49 7.50 -7.36
C LEU A 174 12.44 6.53 -6.79
N VAL A 175 11.30 7.06 -6.37
CA VAL A 175 10.19 6.30 -5.81
C VAL A 175 9.03 6.30 -6.79
N GLN A 176 8.50 5.13 -7.10
CA GLN A 176 7.30 4.93 -7.91
C GLN A 176 6.24 4.18 -7.10
N LEU A 177 4.97 4.58 -7.25
CA LEU A 177 3.81 3.89 -6.72
C LEU A 177 2.83 3.65 -7.87
N SER A 178 2.45 2.39 -8.07
CA SER A 178 1.39 2.00 -9.01
C SER A 178 0.27 1.32 -8.24
N TRP A 179 -0.98 1.58 -8.61
CA TRP A 179 -2.16 0.98 -7.98
C TRP A 179 -3.18 0.48 -8.99
N GLY A 180 -3.96 -0.52 -8.59
CA GLY A 180 -5.06 -1.08 -9.37
C GLY A 180 -6.27 -0.14 -9.45
N VAL A 181 -7.37 -0.60 -10.03
CA VAL A 181 -8.62 0.18 -10.07
C VAL A 181 -9.22 0.27 -8.66
N ILE A 182 -9.57 1.47 -8.20
CA ILE A 182 -10.10 1.72 -6.84
C ILE A 182 -11.47 2.40 -6.97
N GLY A 183 -12.54 1.62 -7.01
CA GLY A 183 -13.90 2.15 -7.14
C GLY A 183 -14.09 2.90 -8.46
N LEU A 184 -14.49 4.17 -8.36
CA LEU A 184 -14.66 5.06 -9.52
C LEU A 184 -13.33 5.60 -10.07
N PHE A 185 -12.21 5.37 -9.38
CA PHE A 185 -10.89 5.82 -9.80
C PHE A 185 -10.18 4.73 -10.62
N GLY A 186 -9.70 5.11 -11.80
CA GLY A 186 -8.88 4.23 -12.63
C GLY A 186 -7.57 3.83 -11.96
N ALA A 187 -6.94 2.78 -12.49
CA ALA A 187 -5.56 2.44 -12.16
C ALA A 187 -4.65 3.65 -12.39
N GLY A 188 -3.63 3.81 -11.54
CA GLY A 188 -2.78 4.99 -11.59
C GLY A 188 -1.33 4.71 -11.24
N ASN A 189 -0.51 5.70 -11.55
CA ASN A 189 0.92 5.67 -11.35
C ASN A 189 1.43 7.05 -10.95
N HIS A 190 2.29 7.11 -9.94
CA HIS A 190 2.95 8.33 -9.54
C HIS A 190 4.42 8.06 -9.27
N GLN A 191 5.27 9.05 -9.52
CA GLN A 191 6.69 8.97 -9.26
C GLN A 191 7.22 10.28 -8.68
N ALA A 192 8.24 10.19 -7.83
CA ALA A 192 8.93 11.35 -7.29
C ALA A 192 10.34 10.98 -6.82
N VAL A 193 11.23 11.97 -6.78
CA VAL A 193 12.61 11.81 -6.37
C VAL A 193 12.77 12.25 -4.93
N TRP A 194 13.34 11.39 -4.09
CA TRP A 194 13.78 11.71 -2.73
C TRP A 194 15.26 12.13 -2.76
N PRO A 195 15.57 13.43 -2.63
CA PRO A 195 16.95 13.91 -2.68
C PRO A 195 17.75 13.47 -1.44
N VAL A 196 19.07 13.41 -1.58
CA VAL A 196 20.00 13.07 -0.49
C VAL A 196 19.81 14.03 0.68
N GLY A 197 19.64 13.50 1.90
CA GLY A 197 19.45 14.30 3.11
C GLY A 197 18.17 15.14 3.14
N GLY A 198 17.33 15.07 2.10
CA GLY A 198 16.08 15.82 2.02
C GLY A 198 14.95 15.11 2.75
N GLY A 199 14.22 15.86 3.57
CA GLY A 199 12.93 15.46 4.09
C GLY A 199 11.84 15.84 3.09
N GLY A 200 11.11 14.85 2.58
CA GLY A 200 9.80 15.13 1.96
C GLY A 200 8.84 15.56 3.08
N TRP A 201 8.46 16.84 3.09
CA TRP A 201 7.43 17.39 3.99
C TRP A 201 6.05 17.11 3.45
#